data_AF-A0AA95EY01-F1
#
_entry.id   AF-A0AA95EY01-F1
#
_cell.length_a   1.000
_cell.length_b   1.000
_cell.length_c   1.000
_cell.angle_alpha   90.00
_cell.angle_beta   90.00
_cell.angle_gamma   90.00
#
_symmetry.space_group_name_H-M   'P 1'
#
loop_
_entity.id
_entity.type
_entity.pdbx_description
1 polymer ?
#
loop_
_entity_poly.entity_id
_entity_poly.type
_entity_poly.pdbx_seq_one_letter_code
_entity_poly.pdbx_strand_id
1 'polypeptide(L)'
;MAEVVRSDKLTATDKRRFRILDALFKQLAKRGWQIKLEATRHFAAVYEDGQIVFRLNERLQQEFVENPPPTEGIYRLLWQPTRQVFHRTGRLAFEITTYGMGTRSKWEDTADAQIEDYFPEIVGAFLLRRLIQQKEKQSQEARANRIAEAAQRREAARIETEREVARWNALLEASANRRKAEVARSFIDELATGIHDGGELIDGKSVSEWLEWARKRVDDLDPLKDGAMAAIHRIVAKG
;
A
#
# COMPACT_ATOMS: atom_id res chain seq x y z
N MET A 1 -12.05 25.28 -25.89
CA MET A 1 -11.96 25.38 -27.36
C MET A 1 -10.49 25.35 -27.75
N ALA A 2 -10.04 24.40 -28.57
CA ALA A 2 -8.68 24.38 -29.09
C ALA A 2 -8.56 25.47 -30.16
N GLU A 3 -7.76 26.49 -29.92
CA GLU A 3 -7.48 27.53 -30.91
C GLU A 3 -6.62 26.91 -32.02
N VAL A 4 -7.22 26.64 -33.18
CA VAL A 4 -6.49 26.20 -34.37
C VAL A 4 -5.69 27.39 -34.90
N VAL A 5 -4.44 27.51 -34.46
CA VAL A 5 -3.51 28.54 -34.92
C VAL A 5 -3.00 28.13 -36.30
N ARG A 6 -3.44 28.83 -37.35
CA ARG A 6 -2.93 28.67 -38.72
C ARG A 6 -1.44 29.10 -38.76
N SER A 7 -0.61 28.38 -39.52
CA SER A 7 0.85 28.64 -39.65
C SER A 7 1.20 30.08 -39.99
N ASP A 8 0.30 30.74 -40.71
CA ASP A 8 0.43 32.08 -41.28
C ASP A 8 0.24 33.19 -40.22
N LYS A 9 -0.19 32.81 -39.00
CA LYS A 9 -0.38 33.70 -37.85
C LYS A 9 0.62 33.45 -36.72
N LEU A 10 1.66 32.65 -36.95
CA LEU A 10 2.68 32.35 -35.93
C LEU A 10 3.58 33.57 -35.67
N THR A 11 3.59 34.02 -34.42
CA THR A 11 4.50 35.07 -33.97
C THR A 11 5.95 34.58 -33.94
N ALA A 12 6.92 35.50 -33.86
CA ALA A 12 8.33 35.13 -33.66
C ALA A 12 8.55 34.29 -32.39
N THR A 13 7.82 34.63 -31.31
CA THR A 13 7.82 33.90 -30.04
C THR A 13 7.27 32.48 -30.18
N ASP A 14 6.21 32.27 -30.99
CA ASP A 14 5.69 30.93 -31.27
C ASP A 14 6.73 30.07 -32.02
N LYS A 15 7.43 30.65 -33.02
CA LYS A 15 8.51 29.97 -33.74
C LYS A 15 9.70 29.63 -32.84
N ARG A 16 10.03 30.49 -31.87
CA ARG A 16 11.10 30.26 -30.89
C ARG A 16 10.71 29.12 -29.94
N ARG A 17 9.49 29.17 -29.39
CA ARG A 17 8.91 28.12 -28.56
C ARG A 17 8.98 26.74 -29.22
N PHE A 18 8.58 26.63 -30.49
CA PHE A 18 8.63 25.35 -31.20
C PHE A 18 10.05 24.81 -31.39
N ARG A 19 11.04 25.68 -31.62
CA ARG A 19 12.45 25.28 -31.71
C ARG A 19 12.97 24.73 -30.38
N ILE A 20 12.63 25.38 -29.26
CA ILE A 20 13.00 24.90 -27.92
C ILE A 20 12.35 23.55 -27.63
N LEU A 21 11.05 23.41 -27.92
CA LEU A 21 10.34 22.14 -27.73
C LEU A 21 10.91 21.03 -28.61
N ASP A 22 11.17 21.29 -29.89
CA ASP A 22 11.78 20.33 -30.81
C ASP A 22 13.16 19.86 -30.31
N ALA A 23 14.00 20.79 -29.87
CA ALA A 23 15.30 20.45 -29.30
C ALA A 23 15.16 19.60 -28.03
N LEU A 24 14.25 19.96 -27.11
CA LEU A 24 14.00 19.22 -25.88
C LEU A 24 13.48 17.81 -26.19
N PHE A 25 12.51 17.68 -27.09
CA PHE A 25 11.91 16.39 -27.46
C PHE A 25 12.96 15.47 -28.08
N LYS A 26 13.80 15.99 -28.99
CA LYS A 26 14.91 15.22 -29.57
C LYS A 26 15.92 14.77 -28.51
N GLN A 27 16.24 15.63 -27.53
CA GLN A 27 17.15 15.28 -26.45
C GLN A 27 16.57 14.21 -25.51
N LEU A 28 15.29 14.30 -25.16
CA LEU A 28 14.62 13.32 -24.31
C LEU A 28 14.43 11.99 -25.06
N ALA A 29 14.03 12.02 -26.33
CA ALA A 29 13.87 10.84 -27.18
C ALA A 29 15.18 10.05 -27.34
N LYS A 30 16.32 10.75 -27.53
CA LYS A 30 17.66 10.11 -27.54
C LYS A 30 17.99 9.33 -26.27
N ARG A 31 17.32 9.64 -25.16
CA ARG A 31 17.50 8.99 -23.85
C ARG A 31 16.40 7.96 -23.53
N GLY A 32 15.57 7.62 -24.52
CA GLY A 32 14.50 6.62 -24.42
C GLY A 32 13.17 7.15 -23.89
N TRP A 33 12.96 8.46 -23.84
CA TRP A 33 11.73 9.04 -23.33
C TRP A 33 10.72 9.24 -24.47
N GLN A 34 9.45 8.99 -24.20
CA GLN A 34 8.34 9.26 -25.10
C GLN A 34 7.64 10.55 -24.67
N ILE A 35 7.39 11.45 -25.62
CA ILE A 35 6.65 12.69 -25.34
C ILE A 35 5.18 12.49 -25.72
N LYS A 36 4.28 12.74 -24.78
CA LYS A 36 2.83 12.75 -24.96
C LYS A 36 2.29 14.15 -24.71
N LEU A 37 1.23 14.51 -25.44
CA LEU A 37 0.46 15.71 -25.13
C LEU A 37 -0.66 15.29 -24.17
N GLU A 38 -0.62 15.78 -22.94
CA GLU A 38 -1.57 15.39 -21.89
C GLU A 38 -2.82 16.27 -21.90
N ALA A 39 -2.62 17.58 -22.07
CA ALA A 39 -3.67 18.57 -22.16
C ALA A 39 -3.20 19.77 -22.99
N THR A 40 -4.07 20.76 -23.18
CA THR A 40 -3.71 22.02 -23.85
C THR A 40 -2.46 22.61 -23.18
N ARG A 41 -1.36 22.69 -23.95
CA ARG A 41 -0.06 23.25 -23.54
C ARG A 41 0.65 22.50 -22.39
N HIS A 42 0.24 21.27 -22.05
CA HIS A 42 0.93 20.41 -21.09
C HIS A 42 1.44 19.14 -21.79
N PHE A 43 2.72 18.86 -21.62
CA PHE A 43 3.42 17.73 -22.20
C PHE A 43 3.85 16.79 -21.09
N ALA A 44 3.77 15.49 -21.33
CA ALA A 44 4.28 14.46 -20.45
C ALA A 44 5.46 13.75 -21.13
N ALA A 45 6.63 13.80 -20.51
CA ALA A 45 7.78 13.00 -20.87
C ALA A 45 7.74 11.69 -20.07
N VAL A 46 7.39 10.61 -20.76
CA VAL A 46 7.20 9.27 -20.19
C VAL A 46 8.47 8.44 -20.38
N TYR A 47 8.86 7.72 -19.34
CA TYR A 47 9.91 6.70 -19.36
C TYR A 47 9.39 5.46 -18.62
N GLU A 48 10.20 4.40 -18.59
CA GLU A 48 9.82 3.07 -18.08
C GLU A 48 9.11 3.08 -16.71
N ASP A 49 9.65 3.83 -15.75
CA ASP A 49 9.17 3.84 -14.36
C ASP A 49 8.30 5.05 -13.99
N GLY A 50 7.97 5.94 -14.93
CA GLY A 50 7.24 7.15 -14.57
C GLY A 50 7.07 8.19 -15.68
N GLN A 51 6.55 9.35 -15.29
CA GLN A 51 6.34 10.47 -16.19
C GLN A 51 6.68 11.81 -15.53
N ILE A 52 7.13 12.76 -16.35
CA ILE A 52 7.35 14.15 -15.96
C ILE A 52 6.49 15.05 -16.84
N VAL A 53 5.58 15.77 -16.21
CA VAL A 53 4.68 16.73 -16.83
C VAL A 53 5.31 18.11 -16.79
N PHE A 54 5.29 18.80 -17.93
CA PHE A 54 5.86 20.12 -18.09
C PHE A 54 5.08 20.95 -19.11
N ARG A 55 5.35 22.25 -19.13
CA ARG A 55 4.80 23.21 -20.07
C ARG A 55 5.84 24.26 -20.44
N LEU A 56 5.75 24.76 -21.66
CA LEU A 56 6.46 25.95 -22.12
C LEU A 56 5.43 26.91 -22.67
N ASN A 57 5.28 28.09 -22.08
CA ASN A 57 4.25 29.06 -22.46
C ASN A 57 4.82 30.47 -22.53
N GLU A 58 4.22 31.30 -23.37
CA GLU A 58 4.44 32.74 -23.34
C GLU A 58 3.71 33.34 -22.12
N ARG A 59 4.40 34.23 -21.40
CA ARG A 59 3.81 35.02 -20.33
C ARG A 59 2.85 36.03 -20.91
N LEU A 60 1.68 36.11 -20.30
CA LEU A 60 0.70 37.13 -20.60
C LEU A 60 0.78 38.19 -19.51
N GLN A 61 0.92 39.45 -19.92
CA GLN A 61 0.75 40.58 -19.02
C GLN A 61 -0.75 40.87 -18.94
N GLN A 62 -1.24 40.91 -17.71
CA GLN A 62 -2.63 41.24 -17.44
C GLN A 62 -2.74 42.73 -17.13
N GLU A 63 -3.69 43.39 -17.79
CA GLU A 63 -4.04 44.78 -17.57
C GLU A 63 -5.55 44.91 -17.34
N PHE A 64 -5.96 45.79 -16.45
CA PHE A 64 -7.37 46.13 -16.23
C PHE A 64 -7.64 47.46 -16.93
N VAL A 65 -8.46 47.40 -17.98
CA VAL A 65 -8.83 48.56 -18.78
C VAL A 65 -10.25 48.99 -18.42
N GLU A 66 -10.49 50.29 -18.35
CA GLU A 66 -11.83 50.84 -18.16
C GLU A 66 -12.75 50.40 -19.31
N ASN A 67 -13.93 49.92 -18.96
CA ASN A 67 -14.92 49.43 -19.90
C ASN A 67 -16.13 50.36 -19.87
N PRO A 68 -16.39 51.17 -20.91
CA PRO A 68 -17.48 52.14 -20.88
C PRO A 68 -18.85 51.44 -20.72
N PRO A 69 -19.79 52.05 -20.00
CA PRO A 69 -21.09 51.45 -19.75
C PRO A 69 -21.88 51.25 -21.06
N PRO A 70 -22.50 50.08 -21.26
CA PRO A 70 -23.27 49.82 -22.46
C PRO A 70 -24.53 50.69 -22.51
N THR A 71 -24.91 51.05 -23.74
CA THR A 71 -26.06 51.92 -24.04
C THR A 71 -27.39 51.21 -23.75
N GLU A 72 -27.44 49.90 -23.92
CA GLU A 72 -28.65 49.08 -23.72
C GLU A 72 -28.84 48.64 -22.26
N GLY A 73 -30.08 48.74 -21.75
CA GLY A 73 -30.40 48.56 -20.34
C GLY A 73 -30.15 47.15 -19.80
N ILE A 74 -30.39 46.09 -20.58
CA ILE A 74 -30.19 44.69 -20.16
C ILE A 74 -28.69 44.40 -19.93
N TYR A 75 -27.82 44.97 -20.75
CA TYR A 75 -26.37 44.79 -20.61
C TYR A 75 -25.76 45.62 -19.47
N ARG A 76 -26.45 46.67 -19.00
CA ARG A 76 -26.02 47.48 -17.85
C ARG A 76 -26.07 46.70 -16.53
N LEU A 77 -26.98 45.74 -16.40
CA LEU A 77 -27.11 44.89 -15.20
C LEU A 77 -25.95 43.90 -15.06
N LEU A 78 -25.31 43.52 -16.18
CA LEU A 78 -24.15 42.63 -16.23
C LEU A 78 -22.83 43.39 -16.48
N TRP A 79 -22.88 44.73 -16.52
CA TRP A 79 -21.73 45.55 -16.84
C TRP A 79 -20.71 45.54 -15.70
N GLN A 80 -19.45 45.30 -16.07
CA GLN A 80 -18.31 45.43 -15.19
C GLN A 80 -17.54 46.71 -15.58
N PRO A 81 -17.24 47.61 -14.62
CA PRO A 81 -16.51 48.85 -14.88
C PRO A 81 -15.11 48.64 -15.45
N THR A 82 -14.52 47.49 -15.15
CA THR A 82 -13.20 47.10 -15.63
C THR A 82 -13.27 45.80 -16.41
N ARG A 83 -12.47 45.75 -17.46
CA ARG A 83 -12.26 44.58 -18.30
C ARG A 83 -10.82 44.14 -18.17
N GLN A 84 -10.62 42.84 -17.99
CA GLN A 84 -9.30 42.22 -18.04
C GLN A 84 -8.87 42.06 -19.50
N VAL A 85 -7.70 42.59 -19.84
CA VAL A 85 -7.05 42.42 -21.15
C VAL A 85 -5.71 41.73 -20.94
N PHE A 86 -5.37 40.82 -21.85
CA PHE A 86 -4.10 40.09 -21.84
C PHE A 86 -3.24 40.50 -23.02
N HIS A 87 -2.02 40.93 -22.72
CA HIS A 87 -1.02 41.30 -23.71
C HIS A 87 0.08 40.24 -23.77
N ARG A 88 0.45 39.85 -24.99
CA ARG A 88 1.59 38.96 -25.26
C ARG A 88 2.88 39.71 -24.93
N THR A 89 3.70 39.16 -24.03
CA THR A 89 4.93 39.83 -23.56
C THR A 89 6.17 39.47 -24.37
N GLY A 90 6.09 38.45 -25.23
CA GLY A 90 7.23 37.85 -25.92
C GLY A 90 8.13 36.98 -25.04
N ARG A 91 7.92 36.95 -23.71
CA ARG A 91 8.74 36.20 -22.75
C ARG A 91 8.20 34.79 -22.55
N LEU A 92 9.07 33.80 -22.62
CA LEU A 92 8.76 32.39 -22.40
C LEU A 92 9.00 31.98 -20.95
N ALA A 93 8.17 31.07 -20.45
CA ALA A 93 8.32 30.41 -19.16
C ALA A 93 8.19 28.89 -19.34
N PHE A 94 9.22 28.16 -18.93
CA PHE A 94 9.26 26.71 -18.85
C PHE A 94 8.98 26.27 -17.41
N GLU A 95 8.11 25.28 -17.24
CA GLU A 95 7.75 24.78 -15.92
C GLU A 95 7.53 23.27 -15.95
N ILE A 96 8.16 22.55 -15.03
CA ILE A 96 7.87 21.16 -14.70
C ILE A 96 6.82 21.18 -13.60
N THR A 97 5.61 20.69 -13.91
CA THR A 97 4.46 20.72 -13.01
C THR A 97 4.34 19.46 -12.16
N THR A 98 5.16 18.43 -12.41
CA THR A 98 5.21 17.24 -11.56
C THR A 98 5.68 17.59 -10.16
N TYR A 99 4.84 17.29 -9.15
CA TYR A 99 5.17 17.50 -7.74
C TYR A 99 6.46 16.78 -7.31
N GLY A 100 7.14 17.30 -6.29
CA GLY A 100 8.30 16.62 -5.70
C GLY A 100 9.56 16.64 -6.57
N MET A 101 9.78 17.70 -7.34
CA MET A 101 11.02 17.85 -8.12
C MET A 101 12.29 17.84 -7.26
N GLY A 102 12.22 18.31 -6.01
CA GLY A 102 13.38 18.45 -5.12
C GLY A 102 14.41 19.49 -5.58
N THR A 103 14.26 20.04 -6.79
CA THR A 103 15.10 21.04 -7.43
C THR A 103 14.27 22.13 -8.08
N ARG A 104 14.94 23.12 -8.68
CA ARG A 104 14.30 24.11 -9.54
C ARG A 104 13.44 23.43 -10.60
N SER A 105 12.21 23.88 -10.73
CA SER A 105 11.21 23.35 -11.66
C SER A 105 10.67 24.42 -12.62
N LYS A 106 11.15 25.66 -12.51
CA LYS A 106 10.65 26.79 -13.31
C LYS A 106 11.79 27.69 -13.79
N TRP A 107 11.74 28.02 -15.07
CA TRP A 107 12.66 28.91 -15.78
C TRP A 107 11.85 29.89 -16.61
N GLU A 108 12.35 31.10 -16.75
CA GLU A 108 11.64 32.18 -17.42
C GLU A 108 12.63 33.13 -18.06
N ASP A 109 12.26 33.70 -19.20
CA ASP A 109 13.02 34.79 -19.82
C ASP A 109 13.07 35.99 -18.87
N THR A 110 14.27 36.51 -18.65
CA THR A 110 14.52 37.75 -17.91
C THR A 110 15.11 38.81 -18.84
N ALA A 111 15.53 39.94 -18.29
CA ALA A 111 16.28 40.93 -19.06
C ALA A 111 17.65 40.40 -19.51
N ASP A 112 18.25 39.51 -18.70
CA ASP A 112 19.65 39.09 -18.83
C ASP A 112 19.81 37.65 -19.32
N ALA A 113 18.74 36.85 -19.35
CA ALA A 113 18.79 35.44 -19.71
C ALA A 113 17.53 34.97 -20.43
N GLN A 114 17.71 34.03 -21.35
CA GLN A 114 16.68 33.38 -22.12
C GLN A 114 16.51 31.91 -21.71
N ILE A 115 15.35 31.31 -22.01
CA ILE A 115 15.10 29.87 -21.78
C ILE A 115 16.19 28.98 -22.39
N GLU A 116 16.73 29.35 -23.56
CA GLU A 116 17.81 28.65 -24.24
C GLU A 116 19.08 28.56 -23.39
N ASP A 117 19.39 29.60 -22.60
CA ASP A 117 20.56 29.61 -21.71
C ASP A 117 20.41 28.59 -20.58
N TYR A 118 19.17 28.34 -20.16
CA TYR A 118 18.83 27.33 -19.15
C TYR A 118 18.65 25.93 -19.73
N PHE A 119 18.80 25.72 -21.03
CA PHE A 119 18.49 24.44 -21.67
C PHE A 119 19.26 23.24 -21.07
N PRO A 120 20.57 23.32 -20.77
CA PRO A 120 21.29 22.23 -20.09
C PRO A 120 20.74 21.95 -18.69
N GLU A 121 20.38 22.99 -17.94
CA GLU A 121 19.79 22.88 -16.60
C GLU A 121 18.42 22.20 -16.65
N ILE A 122 17.58 22.60 -17.61
CA ILE A 122 16.26 22.00 -17.85
C ILE A 122 16.42 20.50 -18.12
N VAL A 123 17.29 20.10 -19.04
CA VAL A 123 17.56 18.68 -19.34
C VAL A 123 18.07 17.96 -18.09
N GLY A 124 18.98 18.58 -17.32
CA GLY A 124 19.48 18.05 -16.06
C GLY A 124 18.36 17.79 -15.04
N ALA A 125 17.37 18.67 -14.97
CA ALA A 125 16.22 18.53 -14.07
C ALA A 125 15.37 17.29 -14.39
N PHE A 126 15.18 16.95 -15.68
CA PHE A 126 14.51 15.70 -16.07
C PHE A 126 15.29 14.46 -15.62
N LEU A 127 16.62 14.46 -15.83
CA LEU A 127 17.48 13.33 -15.46
C LEU A 127 17.52 13.12 -13.95
N LEU A 128 17.71 14.21 -13.20
CA LEU A 128 17.74 14.16 -11.75
C LEU A 128 16.42 13.67 -11.19
N ARG A 129 15.29 14.12 -11.75
CA ARG A 129 13.97 13.64 -11.33
C ARG A 129 13.80 12.15 -11.58
N ARG A 130 14.25 11.63 -12.72
CA ARG A 130 14.23 10.18 -12.99
C ARG A 130 15.02 9.41 -11.92
N LEU A 131 16.21 9.88 -11.56
CA LEU A 131 17.05 9.24 -10.53
C LEU A 131 16.39 9.27 -9.14
N ILE A 132 15.77 10.40 -8.77
CA ILE A 132 15.04 10.52 -7.51
C ILE A 132 13.90 9.49 -7.45
N GLN A 133 13.08 9.39 -8.50
CA GLN A 133 11.97 8.43 -8.55
C GLN A 133 12.46 6.98 -8.47
N GLN A 134 13.56 6.63 -9.16
CA GLN A 134 14.14 5.29 -9.09
C GLN A 134 14.59 4.95 -7.66
N LYS A 135 15.23 5.89 -6.97
CA LYS A 135 15.66 5.72 -5.57
C LYS A 135 14.46 5.59 -4.61
N GLU A 136 13.42 6.39 -4.81
CA GLU A 136 12.18 6.31 -4.03
C GLU A 136 11.52 4.94 -4.19
N LYS A 137 11.41 4.43 -5.43
CA LYS A 137 10.86 3.11 -5.72
C LYS A 137 11.65 2.00 -5.02
N GLN A 138 12.98 1.99 -5.16
CA GLN A 138 13.85 1.03 -4.48
C GLN A 138 13.71 1.07 -2.96
N SER A 139 13.60 2.27 -2.38
CA SER A 139 13.40 2.45 -0.94
C SER A 139 12.04 1.91 -0.48
N GLN A 140 10.98 2.15 -1.26
CA GLN A 140 9.64 1.64 -0.98
C GLN A 140 9.60 0.11 -1.06
N GLU A 141 10.20 -0.49 -2.09
CA GLU A 141 10.31 -1.94 -2.24
C GLU A 141 11.08 -2.56 -1.07
N ALA A 142 12.23 -2.00 -0.70
CA ALA A 142 13.01 -2.46 0.45
C ALA A 142 12.23 -2.33 1.77
N ARG A 143 11.44 -1.26 1.93
CA ARG A 143 10.60 -1.07 3.11
C ARG A 143 9.44 -2.06 3.15
N ALA A 144 8.79 -2.31 2.02
CA ALA A 144 7.71 -3.29 1.89
C ALA A 144 8.21 -4.71 2.24
N ASN A 145 9.37 -5.10 1.71
CA ASN A 145 9.98 -6.40 2.03
C ASN A 145 10.28 -6.54 3.52
N ARG A 146 10.86 -5.53 4.17
CA ARG A 146 11.11 -5.55 5.62
C ARG A 146 9.83 -5.67 6.45
N ILE A 147 8.74 -5.03 6.03
CA ILE A 147 7.45 -5.13 6.70
C ILE A 147 6.86 -6.52 6.53
N ALA A 148 6.93 -7.10 5.32
CA ALA A 148 6.47 -8.45 5.05
C ALA A 148 7.23 -9.51 5.85
N GLU A 149 8.56 -9.43 5.90
CA GLU A 149 9.39 -10.32 6.72
C GLU A 149 9.06 -10.19 8.22
N ALA A 150 8.91 -8.96 8.72
CA ALA A 150 8.55 -8.75 10.11
C ALA A 150 7.16 -9.30 10.45
N ALA A 151 6.20 -9.18 9.52
CA ALA A 151 4.86 -9.75 9.68
C ALA A 151 4.90 -11.29 9.70
N GLN A 152 5.65 -11.91 8.79
CA GLN A 152 5.84 -13.36 8.77
C GLN A 152 6.48 -13.88 10.06
N ARG A 153 7.52 -13.20 10.56
CA ARG A 153 8.16 -13.58 11.84
C ARG A 153 7.21 -13.47 13.02
N ARG A 154 6.38 -12.42 13.06
CA ARG A 154 5.37 -12.23 14.12
C ARG A 154 4.30 -13.32 14.07
N GLU A 155 3.85 -13.66 12.87
CA GLU A 155 2.85 -14.71 12.67
C GLU A 155 3.41 -16.08 13.09
N ALA A 156 4.62 -16.42 12.66
CA ALA A 156 5.27 -17.66 13.07
C ALA A 156 5.46 -17.75 14.59
N ALA A 157 5.89 -16.65 15.22
CA ALA A 157 6.03 -16.58 16.68
C ALA A 157 4.68 -16.70 17.39
N ARG A 158 3.60 -16.12 16.84
CA ARG A 158 2.25 -16.24 17.37
C ARG A 158 1.78 -17.69 17.31
N ILE A 159 1.89 -18.32 16.14
CA ILE A 159 1.51 -19.73 15.94
C ILE A 159 2.28 -20.61 16.93
N GLU A 160 3.59 -20.43 17.08
CA GLU A 160 4.36 -21.24 18.03
C GLU A 160 3.92 -21.01 19.48
N THR A 161 3.61 -19.77 19.86
CA THR A 161 3.07 -19.46 21.19
C THR A 161 1.71 -20.13 21.42
N GLU A 162 0.82 -20.09 20.44
CA GLU A 162 -0.49 -20.75 20.51
C GLU A 162 -0.36 -22.27 20.65
N ARG A 163 0.59 -22.88 19.91
CA ARG A 163 0.90 -24.32 20.03
C ARG A 163 1.42 -24.68 21.41
N GLU A 164 2.35 -23.91 21.96
CA GLU A 164 2.89 -24.13 23.30
C GLU A 164 1.80 -24.01 24.38
N VAL A 165 0.91 -23.01 24.27
CA VAL A 165 -0.25 -22.88 25.17
C VAL A 165 -1.19 -24.08 25.05
N ALA A 166 -1.48 -24.55 23.83
CA ALA A 166 -2.33 -25.72 23.61
C ALA A 166 -1.72 -27.00 24.20
N ARG A 167 -0.43 -27.23 23.99
CA ARG A 167 0.33 -28.36 24.58
C ARG A 167 0.31 -28.30 26.10
N TRP A 168 0.54 -27.12 26.68
CA TRP A 168 0.49 -26.93 28.12
C TRP A 168 -0.89 -27.26 28.71
N ASN A 169 -1.96 -26.76 28.09
CA ASN A 169 -3.33 -27.06 28.51
C ASN A 169 -3.65 -28.57 28.39
N ALA A 170 -3.21 -29.21 27.31
CA ALA A 170 -3.38 -30.65 27.13
C ALA A 170 -2.62 -31.48 28.19
N LEU A 171 -1.44 -31.03 28.60
CA LEU A 171 -0.67 -31.64 29.70
C LEU A 171 -1.40 -31.52 31.04
N LEU A 172 -1.96 -30.34 31.36
CA LEU A 172 -2.74 -30.12 32.57
C LEU A 172 -4.00 -31.00 32.59
N GLU A 173 -4.71 -31.09 31.45
CA GLU A 173 -5.89 -31.95 31.29
C GLU A 173 -5.54 -33.43 31.50
N ALA A 174 -4.46 -33.91 30.88
CA ALA A 174 -3.99 -35.28 31.05
C ALA A 174 -3.64 -35.55 32.52
N SER A 175 -2.92 -34.64 33.17
CA SER A 175 -2.56 -34.77 34.59
C SER A 175 -3.79 -34.85 35.50
N ALA A 176 -4.80 -34.02 35.24
CA ALA A 176 -6.06 -34.06 35.98
C ALA A 176 -6.83 -35.37 35.75
N ASN A 177 -6.87 -35.87 34.51
CA ASN A 177 -7.52 -37.14 34.18
C ASN A 177 -6.81 -38.34 34.82
N ARG A 178 -5.46 -38.33 34.86
CA ARG A 178 -4.69 -39.37 35.55
C ARG A 178 -4.99 -39.41 37.05
N ARG A 179 -5.14 -38.24 37.70
CA ARG A 179 -5.52 -38.17 39.11
C ARG A 179 -6.94 -38.67 39.34
N LYS A 180 -7.90 -38.27 38.49
CA LYS A 180 -9.28 -38.78 38.56
C LYS A 180 -9.34 -40.29 38.39
N ALA A 181 -8.58 -40.84 37.45
CA ALA A 181 -8.50 -42.28 37.24
C ALA A 181 -7.95 -43.01 38.48
N GLU A 182 -6.92 -42.47 39.14
CA GLU A 182 -6.37 -43.04 40.37
C GLU A 182 -7.38 -43.11 41.50
N VAL A 183 -8.07 -41.99 41.76
CA VAL A 183 -9.10 -41.90 42.80
C VAL A 183 -10.24 -42.87 42.49
N ALA A 184 -10.68 -42.95 41.23
CA ALA A 184 -11.74 -43.86 40.83
C ALA A 184 -11.33 -45.33 40.94
N ARG A 185 -10.08 -45.70 40.61
CA ARG A 185 -9.57 -47.07 40.81
C ARG A 185 -9.57 -47.45 42.29
N SER A 186 -9.05 -46.59 43.16
CA SER A 186 -9.06 -46.83 44.61
C SER A 186 -10.47 -47.08 45.12
N PHE A 187 -11.42 -46.23 44.73
CA PHE A 187 -12.81 -46.38 45.13
C PHE A 187 -13.47 -47.66 44.61
N ILE A 188 -13.20 -48.05 43.35
CA ILE A 188 -13.71 -49.31 42.77
C ILE A 188 -13.13 -50.52 43.53
N ASP A 189 -11.85 -50.48 43.90
CA ASP A 189 -11.21 -51.58 44.63
C ASP A 189 -11.72 -51.68 46.07
N GLU A 190 -12.00 -50.55 46.73
CA GLU A 190 -12.69 -50.51 48.02
C GLU A 190 -14.10 -51.13 47.93
N LEU A 191 -14.88 -50.76 46.90
CA LEU A 191 -16.19 -51.36 46.65
C LEU A 191 -16.10 -52.88 46.40
N ALA A 192 -15.15 -53.32 45.59
CA ALA A 192 -14.95 -54.73 45.28
C ALA A 192 -14.57 -55.55 46.52
N THR A 193 -13.86 -54.95 47.48
CA THR A 193 -13.47 -55.62 48.74
C THR A 193 -14.65 -55.72 49.73
N GLY A 194 -15.53 -54.72 49.73
CA GLY A 194 -16.68 -54.64 50.64
C GLY A 194 -17.90 -55.46 50.21
N ILE A 195 -17.95 -55.95 48.97
CA ILE A 195 -19.08 -56.71 48.44
C ILE A 195 -18.74 -58.21 48.46
N HIS A 196 -19.41 -58.96 49.33
CA HIS A 196 -19.17 -60.40 49.52
C HIS A 196 -20.13 -61.31 48.72
N ASP A 197 -21.22 -60.77 48.17
CA ASP A 197 -22.19 -61.51 47.36
C ASP A 197 -22.37 -60.85 45.99
N GLY A 198 -21.71 -61.42 44.97
CA GLY A 198 -21.66 -60.85 43.61
C GLY A 198 -22.88 -61.19 42.72
N GLY A 199 -23.82 -61.99 43.24
CA GLY A 199 -24.99 -62.48 42.51
C GLY A 199 -26.19 -61.53 42.51
N GLU A 200 -26.17 -60.48 43.33
CA GLU A 200 -27.27 -59.52 43.41
C GLU A 200 -27.37 -58.68 42.12
N LEU A 201 -28.57 -58.64 41.55
CA LEU A 201 -28.86 -57.88 40.34
C LEU A 201 -29.30 -56.46 40.71
N ILE A 202 -28.51 -55.48 40.31
CA ILE A 202 -28.81 -54.05 40.45
C ILE A 202 -29.01 -53.49 39.05
N ASP A 203 -30.22 -52.98 38.79
CA ASP A 203 -30.61 -52.43 37.47
C ASP A 203 -30.37 -53.41 36.31
N GLY A 204 -30.71 -54.69 36.52
CA GLY A 204 -30.60 -55.74 35.51
C GLY A 204 -29.18 -56.22 35.19
N LYS A 205 -28.17 -55.79 35.96
CA LYS A 205 -26.79 -56.27 35.88
C LYS A 205 -26.31 -56.77 37.23
N SER A 206 -25.44 -57.77 37.22
CA SER A 206 -24.72 -58.19 38.42
C SER A 206 -23.78 -57.09 38.90
N VAL A 207 -23.45 -57.12 40.19
CA VAL A 207 -22.42 -56.23 40.76
C VAL A 207 -21.09 -56.37 40.01
N SER A 208 -20.71 -57.59 39.61
CA SER A 208 -19.48 -57.84 38.85
C SER A 208 -19.46 -57.13 37.50
N GLU A 209 -20.58 -57.12 36.77
CA GLU A 209 -20.70 -56.39 35.50
C GLU A 209 -20.61 -54.87 35.68
N TRP A 210 -21.15 -54.34 36.79
CA TRP A 210 -21.01 -52.92 37.13
C TRP A 210 -19.57 -52.54 37.47
N LEU A 211 -18.85 -53.37 38.24
CA LEU A 211 -17.45 -53.16 38.57
C LEU A 211 -16.56 -53.23 37.31
N GLU A 212 -16.83 -54.17 36.41
CA GLU A 212 -16.08 -54.30 35.15
C GLU A 212 -16.34 -53.11 34.21
N TRP A 213 -17.59 -52.65 34.09
CA TRP A 213 -17.91 -51.42 33.38
C TRP A 213 -17.16 -50.21 33.97
N ALA A 214 -17.13 -50.07 35.29
CA ALA A 214 -16.47 -48.96 35.97
C ALA A 214 -14.95 -48.99 35.72
N ARG A 215 -14.30 -50.15 35.82
CA ARG A 215 -12.88 -50.33 35.52
C ARG A 215 -12.55 -49.93 34.08
N LYS A 216 -13.32 -50.42 33.12
CA LYS A 216 -13.16 -50.05 31.71
C LYS A 216 -13.30 -48.55 31.49
N ARG A 217 -14.26 -47.90 32.17
CA ARG A 217 -14.48 -46.46 32.04
C ARG A 217 -13.33 -45.64 32.62
N VAL A 218 -12.73 -46.12 33.71
CA VAL A 218 -11.55 -45.50 34.32
C VAL A 218 -10.30 -45.67 33.46
N ASP A 219 -10.11 -46.84 32.84
CA ASP A 219 -9.01 -47.04 31.90
C ASP A 219 -9.14 -46.13 30.68
N ASP A 220 -10.36 -45.91 30.17
CA ASP A 220 -10.59 -44.94 29.09
C ASP A 220 -10.28 -43.50 29.47
N LEU A 221 -10.43 -43.13 30.74
CA LEU A 221 -10.09 -41.81 31.28
C LEU A 221 -8.58 -41.66 31.50
N ASP A 222 -7.86 -42.75 31.76
CA ASP A 222 -6.44 -42.71 32.06
C ASP A 222 -5.60 -42.38 30.80
N PRO A 223 -4.92 -41.22 30.75
CA PRO A 223 -4.09 -40.87 29.61
C PRO A 223 -2.88 -41.81 29.43
N LEU A 224 -2.53 -42.63 30.43
CA LEU A 224 -1.42 -43.58 30.37
C LEU A 224 -1.84 -45.01 29.98
N LYS A 225 -3.11 -45.27 29.69
CA LYS A 225 -3.59 -46.63 29.34
C LYS A 225 -2.84 -47.28 28.18
N ASP A 226 -2.45 -46.46 27.19
CA ASP A 226 -1.72 -46.87 25.99
C ASP A 226 -0.20 -46.64 26.11
N GLY A 227 0.28 -46.31 27.32
CA GLY A 227 1.68 -46.00 27.63
C GLY A 227 2.05 -44.51 27.56
N ALA A 228 3.19 -44.18 28.17
CA ALA A 228 3.66 -42.79 28.31
C ALA A 228 3.94 -42.10 26.96
N MET A 229 4.48 -42.83 25.98
CA MET A 229 4.76 -42.27 24.65
C MET A 229 3.46 -41.90 23.91
N ALA A 230 2.42 -42.73 24.00
CA ALA A 230 1.13 -42.43 23.41
C ALA A 230 0.48 -41.20 24.08
N ALA A 231 0.65 -41.03 25.39
CA ALA A 231 0.21 -39.84 26.11
C ALA A 231 0.90 -38.56 25.61
N ILE A 232 2.22 -38.59 25.43
CA ILE A 232 3.00 -37.47 24.89
C ILE A 232 2.56 -37.15 23.45
N HIS A 233 2.38 -38.16 22.59
CA HIS A 233 1.89 -37.94 21.23
C HIS A 233 0.51 -37.27 21.19
N ARG A 234 -0.40 -37.64 22.09
CA ARG A 234 -1.72 -36.99 22.21
C ARG A 234 -1.62 -35.53 22.66
N ILE A 235 -0.69 -35.20 23.55
CA ILE A 235 -0.45 -33.83 24.02
C ILE A 235 0.12 -32.97 22.88
N VAL A 236 1.10 -33.50 22.15
CA VAL A 236 1.73 -32.79 21.02
C VAL A 236 0.76 -32.63 19.85
N ALA A 237 -0.09 -33.63 19.57
CA ALA A 237 -1.06 -33.56 18.47
C ALA A 237 -2.19 -32.53 18.67
N LYS A 238 -2.39 -32.06 19.91
CA LYS A 238 -3.37 -31.02 20.23
C LYS A 238 -2.88 -29.58 19.96
N GLY A 239 -1.60 -29.36 19.62
CA GLY A 239 -1.02 -28.04 19.31
C GLY A 239 -0.14 -28.04 18.06
#